data_AF-D8F6M4-F1
#
_entry.id   AF-D8F6M4-F1
#
_cell.length_a   1.000
_cell.length_b   1.000
_cell.length_c   1.000
_cell.angle_alpha   90.00
_cell.angle_beta   90.00
_cell.angle_gamma   90.00
#
_symmetry.space_group_name_H-M   'P 1'
#
loop_
_entity.id
_entity.type
_entity.pdbx_description
1 polymer ?
#
loop_
_entity_poly.entity_id
_entity_poly.type
_entity_poly.pdbx_seq_one_letter_code
_entity_poly.pdbx_strand_id
1 'polypeptide(L)'
;MSRFIQLHLLTAYPPANLNRDDMGSPKTAKMGGYDRLRVSSQCLKRTWRTSDIFEQALANHMGTRTKEMGRKIYGSLRDKGIEHKNAIEWAKPIAGVFGKLKEFSKKEKDALKKLSDADREKKELLELEIEQLAFFDVDEQRNMESLLTEIAARKDGPKDDELDFLRKKVQAVDIALFGRMLASKPAYNVEAACQVAHAISVHPIVIEDDYFTAVDDLNDGQDDMGAGHIGETRFAAGLFYSYACINRELLIENLDGDDGLA
;
A
#
# COMPACT_ATOMS: atom_id res chain seq x y z
N MET A 1 24.98 -23.01 -0.09
CA MET A 1 23.53 -23.12 0.15
C MET A 1 22.80 -22.98 -1.18
N SER A 2 21.55 -23.43 -1.30
CA SER A 2 20.75 -23.24 -2.53
C SER A 2 20.37 -21.77 -2.72
N ARG A 3 20.61 -21.22 -3.92
CA ARG A 3 20.32 -19.83 -4.27
C ARG A 3 18.83 -19.51 -4.30
N PHE A 4 18.02 -20.43 -4.82
CA PHE A 4 16.58 -20.24 -5.00
C PHE A 4 15.79 -21.17 -4.09
N ILE A 5 14.79 -20.61 -3.40
CA ILE A 5 13.73 -21.36 -2.72
C ILE A 5 12.47 -21.25 -3.59
N GLN A 6 11.94 -22.39 -4.02
CA GLN A 6 10.71 -22.46 -4.79
C GLN A 6 9.59 -23.03 -3.92
N LEU A 7 8.48 -22.31 -3.86
CA LEU A 7 7.31 -22.68 -3.07
C LEU A 7 6.15 -23.00 -4.03
N HIS A 8 5.59 -24.19 -3.87
CA HIS A 8 4.47 -24.68 -4.65
C HIS A 8 3.36 -25.06 -3.68
N LEU A 9 2.21 -24.38 -3.76
CA LEU A 9 1.09 -24.61 -2.85
C LEU A 9 -0.17 -24.92 -3.62
N LEU A 10 -0.95 -25.86 -3.10
CA LEU A 10 -2.31 -26.15 -3.52
C LEU A 10 -3.26 -25.84 -2.36
N THR A 11 -4.14 -24.86 -2.55
CA THR A 11 -5.05 -24.40 -1.51
C THR A 11 -6.49 -24.44 -2.02
N ALA A 12 -7.34 -25.20 -1.32
CA ALA A 12 -8.76 -25.24 -1.61
C ALA A 12 -9.47 -24.07 -0.92
N TYR A 13 -10.28 -23.33 -1.68
CA TYR A 13 -11.18 -22.32 -1.13
C TYR A 13 -12.63 -22.73 -1.40
N PRO A 14 -13.51 -22.60 -0.39
CA PRO A 14 -14.96 -22.77 -0.58
C PRO A 14 -15.52 -21.66 -1.49
N PRO A 15 -16.83 -21.72 -1.84
CA PRO A 15 -17.50 -20.65 -2.57
C PRO A 15 -17.19 -19.26 -1.98
N ALA A 16 -16.44 -18.44 -2.72
CA ALA A 16 -15.99 -17.14 -2.28
C ALA A 16 -15.60 -16.22 -3.46
N ASN A 17 -15.58 -14.92 -3.22
CA ASN A 17 -15.04 -13.91 -4.14
C ASN A 17 -13.76 -13.30 -3.57
N LEU A 18 -12.67 -14.09 -3.59
CA LEU A 18 -11.38 -13.74 -2.95
C LEU A 18 -10.73 -12.49 -3.53
N ASN A 19 -10.83 -12.30 -4.85
CA ASN A 19 -10.25 -11.15 -5.53
C ASN A 19 -11.10 -10.75 -6.74
N ARG A 20 -11.79 -9.62 -6.60
CA ARG A 20 -12.70 -9.08 -7.61
C ARG A 20 -12.10 -8.06 -8.55
N ASP A 21 -12.68 -7.92 -9.74
CA ASP A 21 -12.44 -6.84 -10.69
C ASP A 21 -13.23 -5.57 -10.33
N ASP A 22 -13.20 -4.58 -11.22
CA ASP A 22 -13.89 -3.30 -11.10
C ASP A 22 -15.41 -3.41 -11.19
N MET A 23 -15.95 -4.49 -11.77
CA MET A 23 -17.38 -4.79 -11.81
C MET A 23 -17.83 -5.72 -10.67
N GLY A 24 -16.92 -6.07 -9.75
CA GLY A 24 -17.23 -6.93 -8.61
C GLY A 24 -17.19 -8.43 -8.90
N SER A 25 -16.87 -8.84 -10.13
CA SER A 25 -16.77 -10.26 -10.50
C SER A 25 -15.43 -10.87 -10.05
N PRO A 26 -15.38 -12.18 -9.70
CA PRO A 26 -14.12 -12.87 -9.44
C PRO A 26 -13.17 -12.73 -10.64
N LYS A 27 -11.93 -12.34 -10.39
CA LYS A 27 -10.93 -12.24 -11.47
C LYS A 27 -10.68 -13.61 -12.07
N THR A 28 -10.62 -13.67 -13.40
CA THR A 28 -10.29 -14.87 -14.15
C THR A 28 -9.03 -14.71 -15.00
N ALA A 29 -8.53 -15.82 -15.52
CA ALA A 29 -7.52 -15.89 -16.58
C ALA A 29 -7.76 -17.11 -17.46
N LYS A 30 -7.42 -17.00 -18.75
CA LYS A 30 -7.44 -18.15 -19.67
C LYS A 30 -6.15 -18.96 -19.54
N MET A 31 -6.27 -20.26 -19.28
CA MET A 31 -5.15 -21.19 -19.30
C MET A 31 -5.59 -22.53 -19.91
N GLY A 32 -4.84 -22.99 -20.92
CA GLY A 32 -5.17 -24.22 -21.65
C GLY A 32 -6.53 -24.15 -22.36
N GLY A 33 -6.99 -22.96 -22.76
CA GLY A 33 -8.27 -22.75 -23.43
C GLY A 33 -9.48 -22.57 -22.50
N TYR A 34 -9.32 -22.78 -21.19
CA TYR A 34 -10.41 -22.68 -20.21
C TYR A 34 -10.22 -21.48 -19.29
N ASP A 35 -11.33 -20.91 -18.83
CA ASP A 35 -11.32 -19.88 -17.80
C ASP A 35 -11.00 -20.49 -16.43
N ARG A 36 -10.09 -19.83 -15.71
CA ARG A 36 -9.58 -20.19 -14.39
C ARG A 36 -9.80 -19.02 -13.44
N LEU A 37 -10.13 -19.30 -12.17
CA LEU A 37 -10.12 -18.27 -11.13
C LEU A 37 -8.69 -17.80 -10.96
N ARG A 38 -8.52 -16.51 -10.69
CA ARG A 38 -7.21 -15.89 -10.51
C ARG A 38 -7.22 -14.99 -9.28
N VAL A 39 -6.34 -15.28 -8.33
CA VAL A 39 -5.98 -14.32 -7.28
C VAL A 39 -4.73 -13.58 -7.71
N SER A 40 -4.81 -12.25 -7.71
CA SER A 40 -3.73 -11.42 -8.23
C SER A 40 -2.49 -11.45 -7.34
N SER A 41 -1.28 -11.46 -7.92
CA SER A 41 -0.03 -11.52 -7.14
C SER A 41 0.10 -10.33 -6.19
N GLN A 42 -0.39 -9.15 -6.57
CA GLN A 42 -0.45 -7.99 -5.68
C GLN A 42 -1.42 -8.16 -4.51
N CYS A 43 -2.53 -8.89 -4.70
CA CYS A 43 -3.45 -9.21 -3.62
C CYS A 43 -2.77 -10.17 -2.64
N LEU A 44 -2.15 -11.24 -3.14
CA LEU A 44 -1.38 -12.19 -2.32
C LEU A 44 -0.28 -11.48 -1.52
N LYS A 45 0.59 -10.73 -2.20
CA LYS A 45 1.69 -9.98 -1.55
C LYS A 45 1.19 -9.02 -0.48
N ARG A 46 0.10 -8.27 -0.75
CA ARG A 46 -0.46 -7.36 0.24
C ARG A 46 -1.00 -8.14 1.44
N THR A 47 -1.76 -9.21 1.22
CA THR A 47 -2.33 -10.04 2.29
C THR A 47 -1.26 -10.63 3.18
N TRP A 48 -0.17 -11.15 2.62
CA TRP A 48 0.96 -11.65 3.41
C TRP A 48 1.62 -10.53 4.21
N ARG A 49 1.95 -9.42 3.55
CA ARG A 49 2.63 -8.27 4.17
C ARG A 49 1.85 -7.63 5.33
N THR A 50 0.53 -7.66 5.28
CA THR A 50 -0.35 -7.11 6.33
C THR A 50 -0.98 -8.20 7.20
N SER A 51 -0.42 -9.41 7.20
CA SER A 51 -0.89 -10.48 8.07
C SER A 51 -0.14 -10.43 9.41
N ASP A 52 -0.85 -10.77 10.48
CA ASP A 52 -0.29 -10.80 11.84
C ASP A 52 0.96 -11.69 11.92
N ILE A 53 0.98 -12.81 11.18
CA ILE A 53 2.12 -13.75 11.17
C ILE A 53 3.37 -13.07 10.59
N PHE A 54 3.20 -12.34 9.48
CA PHE A 54 4.31 -11.65 8.82
C PHE A 54 4.80 -10.47 9.67
N GLU A 55 3.87 -9.71 10.26
CA GLU A 55 4.19 -8.61 11.16
C GLU A 55 4.87 -9.09 12.44
N GLN A 56 4.43 -10.18 13.05
CA GLN A 56 5.06 -10.75 14.24
C GLN A 56 6.46 -11.31 13.95
N ALA A 57 6.64 -11.97 12.80
CA ALA A 57 7.92 -12.57 12.43
C ALA A 57 9.00 -11.52 12.13
N LEU A 58 8.61 -10.38 11.54
CA LEU A 58 9.55 -9.36 11.06
C LEU A 58 9.57 -8.10 11.94
N ALA A 59 8.59 -7.95 12.82
CA ALA A 59 8.45 -6.90 13.82
C ALA A 59 8.80 -5.50 13.27
N ASN A 60 9.90 -4.93 13.75
CA ASN A 60 10.34 -3.56 13.44
C ASN A 60 11.00 -3.42 12.06
N HIS A 61 11.00 -4.46 11.22
CA HIS A 61 11.63 -4.48 9.88
C HIS A 61 10.60 -4.39 8.76
N MET A 62 9.54 -3.61 8.97
CA MET A 62 8.41 -3.46 8.03
C MET A 62 8.36 -2.05 7.43
N GLY A 63 8.32 -1.99 6.10
CA GLY A 63 8.18 -0.75 5.36
C GLY A 63 6.75 -0.20 5.37
N THR A 64 6.62 1.12 5.21
CA THR A 64 5.32 1.79 5.11
C THR A 64 5.03 2.19 3.67
N ARG A 65 3.87 1.79 3.13
CA ARG A 65 3.42 2.18 1.78
C ARG A 65 2.38 3.29 1.88
N THR A 66 2.70 4.50 1.44
CA THR A 66 1.73 5.60 1.53
C THR A 66 2.02 6.73 0.55
N LYS A 67 0.96 7.48 0.19
CA LYS A 67 1.09 8.80 -0.46
C LYS A 67 1.05 9.94 0.55
N GLU A 68 0.66 9.64 1.78
CA GLU A 68 0.31 10.61 2.81
C GLU A 68 1.45 10.84 3.83
N MET A 69 2.69 10.45 3.50
CA MET A 69 3.81 10.61 4.44
C MET A 69 4.01 12.09 4.81
N GLY A 70 3.81 13.02 3.89
CA GLY A 70 3.87 14.46 4.20
C GLY A 70 2.84 14.89 5.25
N ARG A 71 1.66 14.25 5.32
CA ARG A 71 0.68 14.50 6.37
C ARG A 71 1.15 13.98 7.72
N LYS A 72 1.77 12.79 7.75
CA LYS A 72 2.37 12.23 8.96
C LYS A 72 3.50 13.14 9.48
N ILE A 73 4.34 13.64 8.58
CA ILE A 73 5.40 14.61 8.90
C ILE A 73 4.80 15.89 9.48
N TYR A 74 3.78 16.45 8.82
CA TYR A 74 3.07 17.63 9.34
C TYR A 74 2.48 17.38 10.73
N GLY A 75 1.83 16.23 10.97
CA GLY A 75 1.30 15.85 12.27
C GLY A 75 2.38 15.84 13.35
N SER A 76 3.50 15.17 13.09
CA SER A 76 4.66 15.12 14.00
C SER A 76 5.21 16.53 14.32
N LEU A 77 5.25 17.44 13.34
CA LEU A 77 5.65 18.83 13.57
C LEU A 77 4.64 19.62 14.41
N ARG A 78 3.33 19.42 14.19
CA ARG A 78 2.28 20.06 15.00
C ARG A 78 2.33 19.58 16.45
N ASP A 79 2.53 18.29 16.66
CA ASP A 79 2.64 17.69 18.00
C ASP A 79 3.88 18.20 18.75
N LYS A 80 4.94 18.54 18.03
CA LYS A 80 6.15 19.21 18.55
C LYS A 80 6.01 20.72 18.72
N GLY A 81 4.82 21.28 18.53
CA GLY A 81 4.52 22.69 18.78
C GLY A 81 4.87 23.66 17.65
N ILE A 82 5.10 23.16 16.42
CA ILE A 82 5.36 24.02 15.25
C ILE A 82 4.04 24.57 14.72
N GLU A 83 4.02 25.86 14.40
CA GLU A 83 2.86 26.54 13.84
C GLU A 83 2.47 25.97 12.47
N HIS A 84 1.17 25.96 12.16
CA HIS A 84 0.62 25.39 10.92
C HIS A 84 1.37 25.81 9.65
N LYS A 85 1.63 27.12 9.51
CA LYS A 85 2.33 27.68 8.35
C LYS A 85 3.74 27.10 8.18
N ASN A 86 4.52 27.06 9.26
CA ASN A 86 5.87 26.50 9.23
C ASN A 86 5.84 24.98 9.05
N ALA A 87 4.89 24.29 9.68
CA ALA A 87 4.76 22.84 9.55
C ALA A 87 4.48 22.41 8.10
N ILE A 88 3.63 23.14 7.36
CA ILE A 88 3.42 22.91 5.93
C ILE A 88 4.70 23.18 5.12
N GLU A 89 5.31 24.36 5.31
CA GLU A 89 6.51 24.75 4.56
C GLU A 89 7.67 23.78 4.78
N TRP A 90 7.82 23.25 6.00
CA TRP A 90 8.89 22.29 6.32
C TRP A 90 8.57 20.86 5.90
N ALA A 91 7.29 20.45 5.90
CA ALA A 91 6.88 19.12 5.46
C ALA A 91 7.05 18.93 3.94
N LYS A 92 6.85 19.99 3.14
CA LYS A 92 6.97 19.95 1.67
C LYS A 92 8.34 19.42 1.19
N PRO A 93 9.50 20.01 1.54
CA PRO A 93 10.79 19.54 1.06
C PRO A 93 11.10 18.11 1.52
N ILE A 94 10.71 17.73 2.75
CA ILE A 94 10.92 16.38 3.29
C ILE A 94 10.11 15.33 2.50
N ALA A 95 8.82 15.57 2.29
CA ALA A 95 7.98 14.67 1.50
C ALA A 95 8.41 14.64 0.02
N GLY A 96 8.87 15.76 -0.52
CA GLY A 96 9.39 15.91 -1.88
C GLY A 96 10.60 15.02 -2.20
N VAL A 97 11.36 14.59 -1.20
CA VAL A 97 12.48 13.64 -1.37
C VAL A 97 12.02 12.32 -1.99
N PHE A 98 10.81 11.87 -1.66
CA PHE A 98 10.29 10.54 -1.99
C PHE A 98 9.38 10.53 -3.22
N GLY A 99 8.98 11.70 -3.73
CA GLY A 99 8.12 11.79 -4.89
C GLY A 99 7.67 13.22 -5.18
N LYS A 100 7.09 13.41 -6.36
CA LYS A 100 6.50 14.70 -6.73
C LYS A 100 5.25 14.97 -5.87
N LEU A 101 5.20 16.14 -5.24
CA LEU A 101 4.05 16.59 -4.47
C LEU A 101 2.86 16.91 -5.37
N LYS A 102 1.65 16.76 -4.84
CA LYS A 102 0.44 17.25 -5.50
C LYS A 102 0.44 18.77 -5.50
N GLU A 103 0.10 19.35 -6.64
CA GLU A 103 -0.04 20.80 -6.79
C GLU A 103 -1.50 21.17 -7.04
N PHE A 104 -2.01 22.15 -6.29
CA PHE A 104 -3.30 22.75 -6.62
C PHE A 104 -3.19 23.70 -7.80
N SER A 105 -4.18 23.65 -8.69
CA SER A 105 -4.36 24.64 -9.74
C SER A 105 -4.69 26.02 -9.17
N LYS A 106 -4.48 27.09 -9.97
CA LYS A 106 -4.82 28.47 -9.57
C LYS A 106 -6.27 28.61 -9.08
N LYS A 107 -7.21 27.91 -9.73
CA LYS A 107 -8.64 27.93 -9.34
C LYS A 107 -8.88 27.29 -7.96
N GLU A 108 -8.19 26.20 -7.65
CA GLU A 108 -8.30 25.54 -6.35
C GLU A 108 -7.70 26.39 -5.23
N LYS A 109 -6.57 27.05 -5.50
CA LYS A 109 -5.94 28.02 -4.56
C LYS A 109 -6.82 29.24 -4.28
N ASP A 110 -7.59 29.71 -5.25
CA ASP A 110 -8.56 30.80 -5.02
C ASP A 110 -9.84 30.32 -4.33
N ALA A 111 -10.25 29.07 -4.53
CA ALA A 111 -11.35 28.47 -3.79
C ALA A 111 -11.00 28.24 -2.30
N LEU A 112 -9.73 27.93 -2.01
CA LEU A 112 -9.20 27.79 -0.65
C LEU A 112 -9.37 29.05 0.21
N LYS A 113 -9.24 30.25 -0.38
CA LYS A 113 -9.41 31.54 0.32
C LYS A 113 -10.86 31.83 0.74
N LYS A 114 -11.84 31.10 0.18
CA LYS A 114 -13.27 31.28 0.45
C LYS A 114 -13.82 30.32 1.51
N LEU A 115 -12.98 29.39 1.99
CA LEU A 115 -13.37 28.38 2.98
C LEU A 115 -13.14 28.89 4.40
N SER A 116 -13.77 28.20 5.36
CA SER A 116 -13.45 28.35 6.78
C SER A 116 -11.98 27.96 7.04
N ASP A 117 -11.36 28.49 8.09
CA ASP A 117 -9.96 28.17 8.40
C ASP A 117 -9.75 26.66 8.59
N ALA A 118 -10.68 25.96 9.26
CA ALA A 118 -10.59 24.52 9.47
C ALA A 118 -10.68 23.70 8.17
N ASP A 119 -11.51 24.13 7.21
CA ASP A 119 -11.63 23.46 5.91
C ASP A 119 -10.46 23.79 4.99
N ARG A 120 -9.87 24.98 5.13
CA ARG A 120 -8.66 25.38 4.41
C ARG A 120 -7.49 24.50 4.82
N GLU A 121 -7.22 24.34 6.12
CA GLU A 121 -6.10 23.54 6.61
C GLU A 121 -6.20 22.08 6.10
N LYS A 122 -7.38 21.46 6.17
CA LYS A 122 -7.59 20.10 5.67
C LYS A 122 -7.27 19.95 4.19
N LYS A 123 -7.61 20.94 3.38
CA LYS A 123 -7.30 20.90 1.95
C LYS A 123 -5.82 21.18 1.67
N GLU A 124 -5.18 22.07 2.43
CA GLU A 124 -3.73 22.33 2.28
C GLU A 124 -2.89 21.08 2.56
N LEU A 125 -3.34 20.19 3.45
CA LEU A 125 -2.70 18.87 3.69
C LEU A 125 -2.69 17.95 2.47
N LEU A 126 -3.50 18.21 1.43
CA LEU A 126 -3.43 17.46 0.17
C LEU A 126 -2.18 17.82 -0.65
N GLU A 127 -1.65 19.05 -0.52
CA GLU A 127 -0.38 19.44 -1.19
C GLU A 127 0.84 18.74 -0.58
N LEU A 128 0.71 18.19 0.62
CA LEU A 128 1.76 17.40 1.28
C LEU A 128 1.78 15.94 0.82
N GLU A 129 0.75 15.50 0.10
CA GLU A 129 0.74 14.16 -0.47
C GLU A 129 1.59 14.11 -1.74
N ILE A 130 2.26 12.98 -1.93
CA ILE A 130 2.95 12.68 -3.18
C ILE A 130 1.96 12.09 -4.21
N GLU A 131 2.15 12.40 -5.49
CA GLU A 131 1.28 11.94 -6.58
C GLU A 131 1.29 10.40 -6.70
N GLN A 132 2.47 9.81 -6.49
CA GLN A 132 2.74 8.39 -6.63
C GLN A 132 2.94 7.72 -5.28
N LEU A 133 2.60 6.44 -5.21
CA LEU A 133 2.70 5.67 -3.98
C LEU A 133 4.17 5.30 -3.72
N ALA A 134 4.76 5.79 -2.64
CA ALA A 134 6.13 5.46 -2.24
C ALA A 134 6.16 4.39 -1.15
N PHE A 135 7.29 3.70 -1.06
CA PHE A 135 7.58 2.70 -0.04
C PHE A 135 8.74 3.19 0.82
N PHE A 136 8.45 3.43 2.09
CA PHE A 136 9.36 4.04 3.05
C PHE A 136 10.01 2.96 3.90
N ASP A 137 11.33 2.92 3.89
CA ASP A 137 12.12 2.02 4.72
C ASP A 137 12.03 2.41 6.21
N VAL A 138 12.49 1.52 7.09
CA VAL A 138 12.52 1.74 8.54
C VAL A 138 13.54 2.83 8.90
N ASP A 139 14.76 2.76 8.36
CA ASP A 139 15.81 3.73 8.68
C ASP A 139 15.55 5.08 8.05
N GLU A 140 14.95 5.10 6.85
CA GLU A 140 14.42 6.32 6.24
C GLU A 140 13.44 7.03 7.18
N GLN A 141 12.52 6.28 7.79
CA GLN A 141 11.55 6.84 8.74
C GLN A 141 12.18 7.29 10.05
N ARG A 142 13.16 6.55 10.59
CA ARG A 142 13.90 6.94 11.80
C ARG A 142 14.67 8.23 11.57
N ASN A 143 15.42 8.33 10.47
CA ASN A 143 16.20 9.52 10.12
C ASN A 143 15.29 10.73 9.87
N MET A 144 14.14 10.54 9.23
CA MET A 144 13.13 11.58 9.12
C MET A 144 12.66 12.06 10.50
N GLU A 145 12.26 11.16 11.39
CA GLU A 145 11.76 11.51 12.72
C GLU A 145 12.82 12.21 13.60
N SER A 146 14.08 11.79 13.49
CA SER A 146 15.22 12.48 14.10
C SER A 146 15.35 13.91 13.58
N LEU A 147 15.32 14.12 12.25
CA LEU A 147 15.34 15.46 11.69
C LEU A 147 14.16 16.31 12.17
N LEU A 148 12.95 15.74 12.20
CA LEU A 148 11.76 16.46 12.70
C LEU A 148 11.94 16.95 14.13
N THR A 149 12.65 16.18 14.96
CA THR A 149 12.97 16.56 16.34
C THR A 149 13.99 17.70 16.38
N GLU A 150 15.04 17.64 15.56
CA GLU A 150 16.07 18.68 15.47
C GLU A 150 15.53 20.01 14.94
N ILE A 151 14.77 19.98 13.84
CA ILE A 151 14.18 21.20 13.25
C ILE A 151 13.17 21.86 14.19
N ALA A 152 12.43 21.04 14.95
CA ALA A 152 11.50 21.55 15.95
C ALA A 152 12.23 22.23 17.12
N ALA A 153 13.35 21.64 17.58
CA ALA A 153 14.15 22.19 18.67
C ALA A 153 14.81 23.52 18.29
N ARG A 154 15.38 23.62 17.07
CA ARG A 154 16.03 24.85 16.59
C ARG A 154 15.05 25.89 16.05
N LYS A 155 13.78 25.52 15.84
CA LYS A 155 12.73 26.36 15.23
C LYS A 155 13.12 26.95 13.88
N ASP A 156 13.89 26.17 13.11
CA ASP A 156 14.38 26.54 11.80
C ASP A 156 14.20 25.35 10.86
N GLY A 157 13.76 25.64 9.63
CA GLY A 157 13.33 24.63 8.66
C GLY A 157 14.45 23.68 8.24
N PRO A 158 14.13 22.60 7.52
CA PRO A 158 15.13 21.64 7.03
C PRO A 158 16.06 22.32 6.01
N LYS A 159 17.34 21.98 6.06
CA LYS A 159 18.33 22.41 5.08
C LYS A 159 18.51 21.34 4.01
N ASP A 160 18.95 21.73 2.81
CA ASP A 160 19.06 20.82 1.66
C ASP A 160 20.02 19.63 1.91
N ASP A 161 21.07 19.83 2.72
CA ASP A 161 22.03 18.80 3.10
C ASP A 161 21.47 17.77 4.10
N GLU A 162 20.38 18.09 4.79
CA GLU A 162 19.73 17.22 5.78
C GLU A 162 18.65 16.32 5.17
N LEU A 163 18.33 16.51 3.87
CA LEU A 163 17.24 15.82 3.17
C LEU A 163 17.64 14.49 2.51
N ASP A 164 18.84 13.96 2.81
CA ASP A 164 19.32 12.69 2.25
C ASP A 164 18.90 11.47 3.08
N PHE A 165 17.60 11.16 3.04
CA PHE A 165 17.04 10.00 3.76
C PHE A 165 17.22 8.69 3.01
N LEU A 166 17.19 8.71 1.67
CA LEU A 166 17.05 7.50 0.87
C LEU A 166 18.26 6.59 1.01
N ARG A 167 18.00 5.29 1.08
CA ARG A 167 19.04 4.26 1.17
C ARG A 167 18.90 3.25 0.03
N LYS A 168 20.04 2.75 -0.45
CA LYS A 168 20.08 1.69 -1.48
C LYS A 168 19.85 0.30 -0.87
N LYS A 169 20.42 0.08 0.31
CA LYS A 169 20.22 -1.10 1.14
C LYS A 169 19.16 -0.76 2.17
N VAL A 170 18.20 -1.67 2.35
CA VAL A 170 17.00 -1.43 3.15
C VAL A 170 17.01 -2.35 4.37
N GLN A 171 16.38 -1.92 5.47
CA GLN A 171 16.11 -2.80 6.60
C GLN A 171 14.70 -3.40 6.54
N ALA A 172 13.82 -2.83 5.72
CA ALA A 172 12.47 -3.30 5.52
C ALA A 172 12.45 -4.58 4.65
N VAL A 173 12.08 -5.70 5.26
CA VAL A 173 12.07 -7.03 4.62
C VAL A 173 11.03 -7.12 3.51
N ASP A 174 9.89 -6.44 3.66
CA ASP A 174 8.88 -6.38 2.61
C ASP A 174 9.36 -5.60 1.37
N ILE A 175 10.19 -4.57 1.55
CA ILE A 175 10.85 -3.86 0.46
C ILE A 175 11.91 -4.76 -0.19
N ALA A 176 12.73 -5.45 0.60
CA ALA A 176 13.76 -6.35 0.08
C ALA A 176 13.16 -7.53 -0.72
N LEU A 177 12.03 -8.08 -0.25
CA LEU A 177 11.32 -9.16 -0.92
C LEU A 177 10.58 -8.70 -2.18
N PHE A 178 9.82 -7.60 -2.11
CA PHE A 178 8.88 -7.22 -3.18
C PHE A 178 9.33 -6.04 -4.03
N GLY A 179 10.49 -5.47 -3.71
CA GLY A 179 11.11 -4.36 -4.41
C GLY A 179 10.48 -3.00 -4.09
N ARG A 180 11.17 -1.96 -4.55
CA ARG A 180 10.72 -0.56 -4.49
C ARG A 180 11.05 0.15 -5.78
N MET A 181 10.10 0.96 -6.25
CA MET A 181 10.27 1.85 -7.38
C MET A 181 9.99 3.31 -6.96
N LEU A 182 10.95 4.20 -7.21
CA LEU A 182 10.87 5.64 -7.01
C LEU A 182 11.16 6.33 -8.35
N ALA A 183 10.11 6.83 -9.01
CA ALA A 183 10.25 7.40 -10.36
C ALA A 183 11.15 8.64 -10.41
N SER A 184 11.09 9.49 -9.38
CA SER A 184 11.92 10.70 -9.29
C SER A 184 13.39 10.41 -9.00
N LYS A 185 13.69 9.28 -8.37
CA LYS A 185 15.06 8.90 -7.98
C LYS A 185 15.33 7.40 -8.23
N PRO A 186 15.46 6.97 -9.50
CA PRO A 186 15.61 5.56 -9.87
C PRO A 186 16.83 4.87 -9.25
N ALA A 187 17.86 5.65 -8.86
CA ALA A 187 19.08 5.14 -8.21
C ALA A 187 18.83 4.48 -6.83
N TYR A 188 17.66 4.70 -6.24
CA TYR A 188 17.23 4.10 -4.96
C TYR A 188 16.14 3.04 -5.14
N ASN A 189 15.91 2.59 -6.39
CA ASN A 189 15.07 1.42 -6.63
C ASN A 189 15.71 0.18 -6.02
N VAL A 190 14.87 -0.69 -5.47
CA VAL A 190 15.28 -1.99 -4.91
C VAL A 190 14.69 -3.06 -5.78
N GLU A 191 15.54 -3.95 -6.29
CA GLU A 191 15.10 -5.11 -7.06
C GLU A 191 14.44 -6.13 -6.14
N ALA A 192 13.31 -6.69 -6.55
CA ALA A 192 12.56 -7.64 -5.74
C ALA A 192 13.27 -9.00 -5.68
N ALA A 193 13.59 -9.47 -4.48
CA ALA A 193 14.16 -10.80 -4.29
C ALA A 193 13.15 -11.95 -4.47
N CYS A 194 11.84 -11.65 -4.41
CA CYS A 194 10.77 -12.63 -4.47
C CYS A 194 9.88 -12.43 -5.71
N GLN A 195 9.82 -13.47 -6.54
CA GLN A 195 8.92 -13.59 -7.68
C GLN A 195 7.65 -14.30 -7.24
N VAL A 196 6.50 -13.61 -7.33
CA VAL A 196 5.20 -14.18 -6.93
C VAL A 196 4.29 -14.24 -8.14
N ALA A 197 3.89 -15.45 -8.52
CA ALA A 197 2.94 -15.64 -9.60
C ALA A 197 1.50 -15.30 -9.17
N HIS A 198 0.62 -15.07 -10.14
CA HIS A 198 -0.81 -15.11 -9.88
C HIS A 198 -1.20 -16.52 -9.45
N ALA A 199 -1.99 -16.66 -8.39
CA ALA A 199 -2.56 -17.96 -8.07
C ALA A 199 -3.74 -18.22 -9.00
N ILE A 200 -3.82 -19.44 -9.53
CA ILE A 200 -4.83 -19.82 -10.53
C ILE A 200 -5.48 -21.16 -10.18
N SER A 201 -6.75 -21.34 -10.54
CA SER A 201 -7.42 -22.62 -10.32
C SER A 201 -6.84 -23.74 -11.20
N VAL A 202 -6.64 -24.93 -10.63
CA VAL A 202 -6.09 -26.09 -11.35
C VAL A 202 -7.12 -26.83 -12.20
N HIS A 203 -8.41 -26.50 -12.03
CA HIS A 203 -9.51 -26.95 -12.89
C HIS A 203 -10.26 -25.75 -13.52
N PRO A 204 -10.98 -25.96 -14.65
CA PRO A 204 -11.92 -24.98 -15.21
C PRO A 204 -12.98 -24.57 -14.19
N ILE A 205 -13.59 -23.41 -14.42
CA ILE A 205 -14.51 -22.79 -13.48
C ILE A 205 -15.68 -22.20 -14.25
N VAL A 206 -16.85 -22.23 -13.61
CA VAL A 206 -18.03 -21.46 -13.98
C VAL A 206 -18.33 -20.50 -12.83
N ILE A 207 -18.39 -19.20 -13.11
CA ILE A 207 -18.76 -18.21 -12.10
C ILE A 207 -20.27 -18.34 -11.85
N GLU A 208 -20.64 -18.35 -10.58
CA GLU A 208 -22.02 -18.42 -10.12
C GLU A 208 -22.49 -17.02 -9.70
N ASP A 209 -23.76 -16.71 -9.99
CA ASP A 209 -24.43 -15.48 -9.59
C ASP A 209 -25.25 -15.74 -8.32
N ASP A 210 -25.03 -14.95 -7.28
CA ASP A 210 -25.76 -14.92 -6.02
C ASP A 210 -26.75 -13.76 -6.03
N TYR A 211 -28.05 -14.09 -6.08
CA TYR A 211 -29.12 -13.12 -5.98
C TYR A 211 -29.49 -12.91 -4.51
N PHE A 212 -29.34 -11.68 -4.02
CA PHE A 212 -29.65 -11.34 -2.64
C PHE A 212 -30.58 -10.14 -2.54
N THR A 213 -31.31 -10.08 -1.43
CA THR A 213 -32.19 -8.97 -1.09
C THR A 213 -31.80 -8.37 0.25
N ALA A 214 -32.04 -7.07 0.40
CA ALA A 214 -32.05 -6.42 1.71
C ALA A 214 -33.50 -6.05 2.04
N VAL A 215 -34.00 -6.55 3.15
CA VAL A 215 -35.38 -6.33 3.60
C VAL A 215 -35.43 -5.07 4.47
N ASP A 216 -36.51 -4.29 4.36
CA ASP A 216 -36.79 -3.15 5.24
C ASP A 216 -37.61 -3.63 6.44
N ASP A 217 -36.99 -3.62 7.63
CA ASP A 217 -37.61 -4.11 8.86
C ASP A 217 -38.83 -3.27 9.32
N LEU A 218 -38.99 -2.03 8.84
CA LEU A 218 -40.12 -1.16 9.19
C LEU A 218 -41.25 -1.17 8.14
N ASN A 219 -41.07 -1.88 7.02
CA ASN A 219 -42.12 -2.06 6.03
C ASN A 219 -43.18 -3.04 6.56
N ASP A 220 -44.43 -2.59 6.67
CA ASP A 220 -45.55 -3.36 7.21
C ASP A 220 -46.22 -4.27 6.16
N GLY A 221 -45.72 -4.27 4.92
CA GLY A 221 -46.12 -5.18 3.86
C GLY A 221 -47.53 -4.95 3.32
N GLN A 222 -48.18 -3.83 3.66
CA GLN A 222 -49.55 -3.54 3.22
C GLN A 222 -49.64 -3.15 1.74
N ASP A 223 -48.65 -2.43 1.22
CA ASP A 223 -48.59 -2.03 -0.19
C ASP A 223 -47.63 -2.90 -1.03
N ASP A 224 -46.49 -3.30 -0.47
CA ASP A 224 -45.53 -4.23 -1.08
C ASP A 224 -44.71 -4.92 0.02
N MET A 225 -44.57 -6.25 -0.04
CA MET A 225 -43.63 -7.01 0.80
C MET A 225 -42.16 -6.74 0.41
N GLY A 226 -41.96 -5.91 -0.63
CA GLY A 226 -40.76 -5.69 -1.42
C GLY A 226 -39.46 -5.64 -0.65
N ALA A 227 -38.46 -6.31 -1.23
CA ALA A 227 -37.07 -6.12 -0.88
C ALA A 227 -36.70 -4.64 -1.03
N GLY A 228 -36.30 -3.98 0.06
CA GLY A 228 -35.78 -2.61 0.03
C GLY A 228 -34.57 -2.44 -0.90
N HIS A 229 -33.87 -3.53 -1.22
CA HIS A 229 -32.88 -3.61 -2.29
C HIS A 229 -32.77 -5.03 -2.87
N ILE A 230 -32.50 -5.14 -4.17
CA ILE A 230 -32.10 -6.39 -4.84
C ILE A 230 -30.73 -6.18 -5.46
N GLY A 231 -29.81 -7.12 -5.21
CA GLY A 231 -28.46 -7.10 -5.76
C GLY A 231 -28.04 -8.48 -6.27
N GLU A 232 -26.98 -8.46 -7.07
CA GLU A 232 -26.32 -9.65 -7.59
C GLU A 232 -24.83 -9.57 -7.23
N THR A 233 -24.28 -10.63 -6.65
CA THR A 233 -22.82 -10.78 -6.53
C THR A 233 -22.36 -12.06 -7.17
N ARG A 234 -21.10 -12.11 -7.60
CA ARG A 234 -20.52 -13.28 -8.23
C ARG A 234 -19.52 -13.96 -7.33
N PHE A 235 -19.53 -15.28 -7.31
CA PHE A 235 -18.60 -16.09 -6.53
C PHE A 235 -18.25 -17.38 -7.28
N ALA A 236 -17.26 -18.09 -6.75
CA ALA A 236 -16.99 -19.47 -7.12
C ALA A 236 -16.11 -20.18 -6.10
N ALA A 237 -16.00 -21.50 -6.21
CA ALA A 237 -15.08 -22.32 -5.44
C ALA A 237 -13.93 -22.85 -6.32
N GLY A 238 -12.80 -23.20 -5.71
CA GLY A 238 -11.75 -23.88 -6.45
C GLY A 238 -10.50 -24.24 -5.67
N LEU A 239 -9.73 -25.14 -6.26
CA LEU A 239 -8.37 -25.48 -5.82
C LEU A 239 -7.37 -24.62 -6.59
N PHE A 240 -6.64 -23.78 -5.86
CA PHE A 240 -5.68 -22.83 -6.43
C PHE A 240 -4.26 -23.34 -6.33
N TYR A 241 -3.53 -23.25 -7.44
CA TYR A 241 -2.08 -23.37 -7.46
C TYR A 241 -1.44 -21.99 -7.26
N SER A 242 -0.60 -21.88 -6.25
CA SER A 242 0.21 -20.70 -5.96
C SER A 242 1.69 -21.03 -6.11
N TYR A 243 2.44 -20.12 -6.71
CA TYR A 243 3.89 -20.25 -6.90
C TYR A 243 4.61 -18.98 -6.46
N ALA A 244 5.69 -19.17 -5.69
CA ALA A 244 6.64 -18.12 -5.37
C ALA A 244 8.08 -18.64 -5.45
N CYS A 245 9.00 -17.80 -5.90
CA CYS A 245 10.43 -18.09 -5.94
C CYS A 245 11.21 -16.99 -5.25
N ILE A 246 12.01 -17.35 -4.24
CA ILE A 246 12.82 -16.43 -3.46
C ILE A 246 14.29 -16.63 -3.86
N ASN A 247 14.92 -15.57 -4.36
CA ASN A 247 16.36 -15.50 -4.57
C ASN A 247 17.04 -15.09 -3.26
N ARG A 248 17.59 -16.06 -2.53
CA ARG A 248 18.19 -15.83 -1.20
C ARG A 248 19.40 -14.92 -1.26
N GLU A 249 20.26 -15.07 -2.26
CA GLU A 249 21.45 -14.23 -2.42
C GLU A 249 21.07 -12.75 -2.59
N LEU A 250 20.06 -12.48 -3.43
CA LEU A 250 19.56 -11.11 -3.62
C LEU A 250 18.83 -10.59 -2.38
N LEU A 251 18.12 -11.44 -1.64
CA LEU A 251 17.47 -11.04 -0.39
C LEU A 251 18.49 -10.59 0.66
N ILE A 252 19.52 -11.39 0.88
CA ILE A 252 20.65 -11.06 1.77
C ILE A 252 21.33 -9.78 1.29
N GLU A 253 21.59 -9.66 -0.01
CA GLU A 253 22.18 -8.46 -0.59
C GLU A 253 21.32 -7.20 -0.37
N ASN A 254 19.99 -7.31 -0.49
CA ASN A 254 19.07 -6.20 -0.28
C ASN A 254 19.01 -5.75 1.19
N LEU A 255 19.18 -6.70 2.12
CA LEU A 255 19.21 -6.51 3.57
C LEU A 255 20.63 -6.23 4.12
N ASP A 256 21.49 -5.65 3.29
CA ASP A 256 22.87 -5.26 3.67
C ASP A 256 23.74 -6.39 4.24
N GLY A 257 23.48 -7.64 3.82
CA GLY A 257 24.23 -8.81 4.28
C GLY A 257 23.68 -9.47 5.55
N ASP A 258 22.53 -9.03 6.07
CA ASP A 258 21.90 -9.65 7.24
C ASP A 258 21.25 -11.01 6.89
N ASP A 259 22.02 -12.09 7.04
CA ASP A 259 21.57 -13.48 6.84
C ASP A 259 20.61 -13.97 7.92
N GLY A 260 20.56 -13.32 9.09
CA GLY A 260 19.62 -13.69 10.17
C GLY A 260 18.21 -13.18 9.89
N LEU A 261 18.11 -12.02 9.23
CA LEU A 261 16.86 -11.41 8.82
C LEU A 261 16.32 -11.96 7.48
N ALA A 262 17.20 -12.47 6.61
CA ALA A 262 16.88 -12.99 5.27
C ALA A 262 16.34 -14.44 5.25
#